data_AF-A0A3M0YWQ3-F1
#
_entry.id   AF-A0A3M0YWQ3-F1
#
_cell.length_a   1.000
_cell.length_b   1.000
_cell.length_c   1.000
_cell.angle_alpha   90.00
_cell.angle_beta   90.00
_cell.angle_gamma   90.00
#
_symmetry.space_group_name_H-M   'P 1'
#
loop_
_entity.id
_entity.type
_entity.pdbx_description
1 polymer ?
#
loop_
_entity_poly.entity_id
_entity_poly.type
_entity_poly.pdbx_seq_one_letter_code
_entity_poly.pdbx_strand_id
1 'polypeptide(L)'
;MSSIVRHIVCSVSLLFMGTLLAENPVAVRLRVDLGHPNVPAKLKNVRIEKGLNANSYNASWMKEKKDRLLCYEFDATDEWQEAVFTFVSDRDAVIPMVVKGRWYRPKNAKDILPLRVLVDNIQVEGSVLNNGDFEELNDKGFPNSWDLWAKDDKQRKEMVTPKSEGEAQSGTVFLRVWHNNAAVQRIEVQKDIPVRIHVWYKRAKLQPKEAQAPAKKK
;
A
#
# COMPACT_ATOMS: atom_id res chain seq x y z
N MET A 1 -9.92 84.67 -5.61
CA MET A 1 -10.69 83.55 -6.22
C MET A 1 -9.69 82.61 -6.88
N SER A 2 -9.39 81.48 -6.26
CA SER A 2 -8.58 80.42 -6.87
C SER A 2 -9.02 79.08 -6.28
N SER A 3 -9.43 78.18 -7.16
CA SER A 3 -9.94 76.84 -6.91
C SER A 3 -8.84 75.85 -7.29
N ILE A 4 -8.49 74.91 -6.40
CA ILE A 4 -7.76 73.69 -6.77
C ILE A 4 -8.38 72.52 -6.02
N VAL A 5 -9.15 71.74 -6.77
CA VAL A 5 -9.69 70.43 -6.43
C VAL A 5 -8.54 69.41 -6.45
N ARG A 6 -8.34 68.66 -5.36
CA ARG A 6 -7.43 67.49 -5.33
C ARG A 6 -8.24 66.22 -5.52
N HIS A 7 -8.04 65.55 -6.65
CA HIS A 7 -8.59 64.22 -6.92
C HIS A 7 -7.85 63.15 -6.12
N ILE A 8 -8.62 62.34 -5.39
CA ILE A 8 -8.19 61.09 -4.76
C ILE A 8 -8.24 60.02 -5.86
N VAL A 9 -7.09 59.46 -6.24
CA VAL A 9 -7.02 58.27 -7.11
C VAL A 9 -6.98 57.04 -6.20
N CYS A 10 -8.12 56.37 -6.08
CA CYS A 10 -8.25 55.09 -5.38
C CYS A 10 -7.85 53.97 -6.36
N SER A 11 -6.67 53.37 -6.16
CA SER A 11 -6.20 52.25 -6.97
C SER A 11 -6.83 50.95 -6.47
N VAL A 12 -7.87 50.47 -7.15
CA VAL A 12 -8.45 49.15 -6.91
C VAL A 12 -7.54 48.10 -7.57
N SER A 13 -6.70 47.45 -6.78
CA SER A 13 -5.93 46.28 -7.23
C SER A 13 -6.84 45.05 -7.18
N LEU A 14 -7.21 44.55 -8.35
CA LEU A 14 -7.95 43.30 -8.52
C LEU A 14 -7.01 42.12 -8.23
N LEU A 15 -7.10 41.54 -7.03
CA LEU A 15 -6.46 40.26 -6.71
C LEU A 15 -7.27 39.14 -7.37
N PHE A 16 -6.76 38.61 -8.49
CA PHE A 16 -7.20 37.33 -9.03
C PHE A 16 -6.79 36.22 -8.06
N MET A 17 -7.70 35.86 -7.15
CA MET A 17 -7.56 34.69 -6.29
C MET A 17 -7.87 33.46 -7.15
N GLY A 18 -6.86 32.98 -7.87
CA GLY A 18 -6.96 31.71 -8.59
C GLY A 18 -7.12 30.58 -7.60
N THR A 19 -8.34 30.06 -7.47
CA THR A 19 -8.57 28.78 -6.80
C THR A 19 -7.92 27.69 -7.65
N LEU A 20 -6.68 27.35 -7.30
CA LEU A 20 -6.07 26.11 -7.72
C LEU A 20 -6.98 25.00 -7.15
N LEU A 21 -7.81 24.39 -8.00
CA LEU A 21 -8.49 23.15 -7.66
C LEU A 21 -7.38 22.14 -7.39
N ALA A 22 -7.03 21.94 -6.13
CA ALA A 22 -6.19 20.83 -5.72
C ALA A 22 -6.92 19.57 -6.18
N GLU A 23 -6.37 18.88 -7.18
CA GLU A 23 -6.83 17.54 -7.49
C GLU A 23 -6.73 16.72 -6.21
N ASN A 24 -7.86 16.12 -5.78
CA ASN A 24 -7.87 15.28 -4.58
C ASN A 24 -6.76 14.23 -4.72
N PRO A 25 -5.76 14.20 -3.83
CA PRO A 25 -4.64 13.30 -3.98
C PRO A 25 -5.16 11.86 -3.95
N VAL A 26 -4.68 11.04 -4.87
CA VAL A 26 -5.06 9.63 -4.97
C VAL A 26 -4.71 8.93 -3.65
N ALA A 27 -5.70 8.30 -3.02
CA ALA A 27 -5.50 7.57 -1.78
C ALA A 27 -4.49 6.42 -1.98
N VAL A 28 -3.39 6.47 -1.23
CA VAL A 28 -2.42 5.36 -1.14
C VAL A 28 -2.98 4.32 -0.17
N ARG A 29 -2.99 3.06 -0.59
CA ARG A 29 -3.52 1.96 0.21
C ARG A 29 -2.55 0.79 0.28
N LEU A 30 -2.38 0.26 1.49
CA LEU A 30 -1.87 -1.10 1.67
C LEU A 30 -2.88 -2.07 1.05
N ARG A 31 -2.37 -3.09 0.38
CA ARG A 31 -3.13 -4.23 -0.10
C ARG A 31 -2.44 -5.53 0.28
N VAL A 32 -3.18 -6.42 0.95
CA VAL A 32 -2.73 -7.77 1.25
C VAL A 32 -3.61 -8.76 0.49
N ASP A 33 -2.99 -9.56 -0.37
CA ASP A 33 -3.68 -10.65 -1.07
C ASP A 33 -3.35 -11.97 -0.38
N LEU A 34 -4.37 -12.75 -0.06
CA LEU A 34 -4.26 -14.09 0.49
C LEU A 34 -4.81 -15.11 -0.50
N GLY A 35 -3.97 -16.04 -0.91
CA GLY A 35 -4.34 -17.16 -1.77
C GLY A 35 -3.89 -16.99 -3.22
N HIS A 36 -4.31 -17.91 -4.07
CA HIS A 36 -3.93 -17.95 -5.48
C HIS A 36 -4.93 -18.81 -6.26
N PRO A 37 -5.20 -18.56 -7.55
CA PRO A 37 -6.09 -19.41 -8.37
C PRO A 37 -5.81 -20.91 -8.33
N ASN A 38 -4.55 -21.28 -8.10
CA ASN A 38 -4.09 -22.68 -8.06
C ASN A 38 -4.07 -23.27 -6.64
N VAL A 39 -4.36 -22.47 -5.61
CA VAL A 39 -4.56 -22.97 -4.25
C VAL A 39 -6.06 -23.22 -4.08
N PRO A 40 -6.49 -24.47 -3.81
CA PRO A 40 -7.92 -24.80 -3.78
C PRO A 40 -8.64 -24.35 -2.51
N ALA A 41 -7.92 -23.85 -1.51
CA ALA A 41 -8.48 -23.36 -0.27
C ALA A 41 -9.40 -22.17 -0.49
N LYS A 42 -10.56 -22.19 0.16
CA LYS A 42 -11.50 -21.07 0.21
C LYS A 42 -11.37 -20.37 1.55
N LEU A 43 -11.33 -19.05 1.53
CA LEU A 43 -11.19 -18.24 2.73
C LEU A 43 -12.54 -17.67 3.13
N LYS A 44 -12.93 -17.92 4.39
CA LYS A 44 -14.23 -17.59 4.97
C LYS A 44 -14.04 -16.85 6.29
N ASN A 45 -15.16 -16.42 6.90
CA ASN A 45 -15.18 -15.73 8.20
C ASN A 45 -14.26 -14.51 8.25
N VAL A 46 -14.23 -13.76 7.14
CA VAL A 46 -13.40 -12.58 6.96
C VAL A 46 -13.84 -11.47 7.91
N ARG A 47 -12.89 -10.98 8.71
CA ARG A 47 -13.12 -9.87 9.64
C ARG A 47 -11.98 -8.87 9.54
N ILE A 48 -12.33 -7.59 9.64
CA ILE A 48 -11.36 -6.52 9.82
C ILE A 48 -11.59 -5.96 11.21
N GLU A 49 -10.56 -6.01 12.04
CA GLU A 49 -10.59 -5.57 13.43
C GLU A 49 -10.00 -4.16 13.58
N LYS A 50 -9.03 -3.81 12.73
CA LYS A 50 -8.38 -2.50 12.74
C LYS A 50 -7.90 -2.12 11.34
N GLY A 51 -7.97 -0.83 11.03
CA GLY A 51 -7.40 -0.25 9.81
C GLY A 51 -8.27 0.86 9.22
N LEU A 52 -7.64 1.89 8.66
CA LEU A 52 -8.33 3.08 8.15
C LEU A 52 -9.06 2.78 6.84
N ASN A 53 -10.34 3.16 6.75
CA ASN A 53 -11.21 2.99 5.56
C ASN A 53 -11.13 1.59 4.95
N ALA A 54 -11.01 0.58 5.81
CA ALA A 54 -10.65 -0.76 5.39
C ALA A 54 -11.73 -1.44 4.53
N ASN A 55 -11.31 -2.30 3.61
CA ASN A 55 -12.21 -3.13 2.83
C ASN A 55 -11.62 -4.54 2.64
N SER A 56 -12.48 -5.54 2.51
CA SER A 56 -12.10 -6.88 2.07
C SER A 56 -12.99 -7.33 0.92
N TYR A 57 -12.41 -8.02 -0.05
CA TYR A 57 -13.16 -8.50 -1.21
C TYR A 57 -12.48 -9.69 -1.88
N ASN A 58 -13.27 -10.52 -2.54
CA ASN A 58 -12.75 -11.55 -3.43
C ASN A 58 -12.34 -10.95 -4.77
N ALA A 59 -11.25 -11.47 -5.34
CA ALA A 59 -10.69 -11.03 -6.62
C ALA A 59 -11.64 -11.32 -7.80
N SER A 60 -12.57 -10.40 -8.08
CA SER A 60 -13.62 -10.57 -9.10
C SER A 60 -13.06 -10.82 -10.51
N TRP A 61 -11.86 -10.32 -10.81
CA TRP A 61 -11.15 -10.57 -12.08
C TRP A 61 -10.79 -12.04 -12.31
N MET A 62 -10.86 -12.89 -11.27
CA MET A 62 -10.58 -14.33 -11.38
C MET A 62 -11.82 -15.17 -11.71
N LYS A 63 -12.98 -14.55 -11.96
CA LYS A 63 -14.22 -15.22 -12.38
C LYS A 63 -14.61 -16.36 -11.43
N GLU A 64 -14.64 -17.60 -11.91
CA GLU A 64 -15.04 -18.81 -11.16
C GLU A 64 -14.14 -19.13 -9.97
N LYS A 65 -12.89 -18.64 -9.97
CA LYS A 65 -11.92 -18.88 -8.89
C LYS A 65 -11.85 -17.74 -7.88
N LYS A 66 -12.74 -16.74 -7.95
CA LYS A 66 -12.69 -15.52 -7.13
C LYS A 66 -12.61 -15.80 -5.63
N ASP A 67 -13.22 -16.89 -5.16
CA ASP A 67 -13.25 -17.31 -3.75
C ASP A 67 -11.91 -17.86 -3.23
N ARG A 68 -10.91 -18.04 -4.10
CA ARG A 68 -9.55 -18.52 -3.78
C ARG A 68 -8.52 -17.41 -3.57
N LEU A 69 -8.91 -16.16 -3.80
CA LEU A 69 -8.08 -14.99 -3.54
C LEU A 69 -8.90 -13.94 -2.80
N LEU A 70 -8.52 -13.72 -1.56
CA LEU A 70 -9.07 -12.68 -0.71
C LEU A 70 -8.11 -11.49 -0.68
N CYS A 71 -8.64 -10.30 -0.92
CA CYS A 71 -7.88 -9.06 -0.88
C CYS A 71 -8.36 -8.22 0.30
N TYR A 72 -7.42 -7.71 1.09
CA TYR A 72 -7.65 -6.65 2.07
C TYR A 72 -7.02 -5.37 1.58
N GLU A 73 -7.69 -4.24 1.79
CA GLU A 73 -7.16 -2.91 1.50
C GLU A 73 -7.38 -1.96 2.66
N PHE A 74 -6.37 -1.15 2.94
CA PHE A 74 -6.40 -0.17 4.02
C PHE A 74 -5.76 1.14 3.57
N ASP A 75 -6.38 2.28 3.87
CA ASP A 75 -5.78 3.59 3.59
C ASP A 75 -4.51 3.77 4.43
N ALA A 76 -3.49 4.35 3.80
CA ALA A 76 -2.22 4.67 4.43
C ALA A 76 -2.07 6.18 4.63
N THR A 77 -1.70 6.59 5.85
CA THR A 77 -1.30 7.96 6.20
C THR A 77 0.22 8.08 6.24
N ASP A 78 0.74 9.26 6.56
CA ASP A 78 2.19 9.49 6.65
C ASP A 78 2.80 8.93 7.95
N GLU A 79 1.97 8.45 8.87
CA GLU A 79 2.37 7.86 10.15
C GLU A 79 2.20 6.33 10.14
N TRP A 80 3.04 5.65 10.92
CA TRP A 80 2.89 4.21 11.14
C TRP A 80 1.56 3.90 11.80
N GLN A 81 0.80 3.01 11.16
CA GLN A 81 -0.49 2.56 11.62
C GLN A 81 -0.61 1.04 11.43
N GLU A 82 -1.52 0.44 12.15
CA GLU A 82 -1.68 -1.01 12.18
C GLU A 82 -2.98 -1.41 11.49
N ALA A 83 -2.91 -2.44 10.65
CA ALA A 83 -4.06 -3.18 10.14
C ALA A 83 -4.13 -4.53 10.84
N VAL A 84 -5.33 -4.90 11.30
CA VAL A 84 -5.60 -6.19 11.95
C VAL A 84 -6.80 -6.83 11.29
N PHE A 85 -6.63 -8.05 10.81
CA PHE A 85 -7.68 -8.77 10.11
C PHE A 85 -7.54 -10.29 10.28
N THR A 86 -8.67 -10.97 10.16
CA THR A 86 -8.79 -12.41 10.42
C THR A 86 -9.51 -13.10 9.26
N PHE A 87 -9.12 -14.34 8.99
CA PHE A 87 -9.81 -15.25 8.08
C PHE A 87 -9.73 -16.70 8.60
N VAL A 88 -10.50 -17.58 7.98
CA VAL A 88 -10.47 -19.03 8.24
C VAL A 88 -10.37 -19.76 6.90
N SER A 89 -9.56 -20.81 6.83
CA SER A 89 -9.49 -21.69 5.66
C SER A 89 -10.48 -22.85 5.76
N ASP A 90 -11.07 -23.27 4.64
CA ASP A 90 -11.94 -24.45 4.56
C ASP A 90 -11.19 -25.80 4.56
N ARG A 91 -9.85 -25.74 4.48
CA ARG A 91 -8.95 -26.89 4.43
C ARG A 91 -7.53 -26.51 4.84
N ASP A 92 -6.70 -27.51 5.11
CA ASP A 92 -5.27 -27.32 5.27
C ASP A 92 -4.65 -26.89 3.94
N ALA A 93 -3.83 -25.84 3.96
CA ALA A 93 -3.23 -25.31 2.75
C ALA A 93 -1.99 -24.45 3.04
N VAL A 94 -1.15 -24.33 2.02
CA VAL A 94 -0.09 -23.30 1.98
C VAL A 94 -0.61 -22.12 1.17
N ILE A 95 -0.82 -20.99 1.84
CA ILE A 95 -1.41 -19.79 1.25
C ILE A 95 -0.30 -18.76 1.02
N PRO A 96 -0.10 -18.26 -0.22
CA PRO A 96 0.75 -17.10 -0.42
C PRO A 96 0.05 -15.85 0.14
N MET A 97 0.77 -15.13 1.00
CA MET A 97 0.45 -13.80 1.46
C MET A 97 1.30 -12.80 0.68
N VAL A 98 0.65 -11.97 -0.14
CA VAL A 98 1.29 -10.97 -0.98
C VAL A 98 0.99 -9.58 -0.43
N VAL A 99 2.02 -8.90 0.06
CA VAL A 99 1.94 -7.56 0.63
C VAL A 99 2.40 -6.55 -0.42
N LYS A 100 1.50 -5.62 -0.80
CA LYS A 100 1.75 -4.66 -1.89
C LYS A 100 0.94 -3.38 -1.73
N GLY A 101 1.20 -2.42 -2.61
CA GLY A 101 0.32 -1.26 -2.81
C GLY A 101 -0.87 -1.60 -3.72
N ARG A 102 -1.97 -0.85 -3.57
CA ARG A 102 -3.13 -0.97 -4.46
C ARG A 102 -2.76 -0.72 -5.93
N TRP A 103 -3.39 -1.48 -6.83
CA TRP A 103 -3.38 -1.18 -8.25
C TRP A 103 -4.14 0.10 -8.54
N TYR A 104 -3.49 1.10 -9.14
CA TYR A 104 -4.15 2.31 -9.56
C TYR A 104 -3.60 2.82 -10.88
N ARG A 105 -4.49 3.00 -11.85
CA ARG A 105 -4.19 3.64 -13.12
C ARG A 105 -5.14 4.82 -13.31
N PRO A 106 -4.63 6.07 -13.36
CA PRO A 106 -5.45 7.23 -13.65
C PRO A 106 -6.23 7.05 -14.95
N LYS A 107 -7.39 7.70 -15.05
CA LYS A 107 -8.17 7.71 -16.28
C LYS A 107 -7.30 8.25 -17.42
N ASN A 108 -7.25 7.53 -18.54
CA ASN A 108 -6.45 7.85 -19.73
C ASN A 108 -4.91 7.73 -19.58
N ALA A 109 -4.41 7.26 -18.43
CA ALA A 109 -2.98 6.92 -18.31
C ALA A 109 -2.69 5.57 -18.97
N LYS A 110 -1.51 5.45 -19.61
CA LYS A 110 -1.01 4.17 -20.12
C LYS A 110 -0.48 3.30 -18.98
N ASP A 111 0.21 3.93 -18.03
CA ASP A 111 0.94 3.26 -16.96
C ASP A 111 0.19 3.29 -15.62
N ILE A 112 0.45 2.26 -14.80
CA ILE A 112 -0.02 2.16 -13.42
C ILE A 112 0.84 3.11 -12.57
N LEU A 113 0.22 3.87 -11.67
CA LEU A 113 0.97 4.70 -10.74
C LEU A 113 1.57 3.85 -9.60
N PRO A 114 2.84 4.06 -9.24
CA PRO A 114 3.49 3.39 -8.13
C PRO A 114 3.06 3.99 -6.79
N LEU A 115 1.84 3.68 -6.35
CA LEU A 115 1.38 4.03 -5.00
C LEU A 115 2.14 3.18 -3.97
N ARG A 116 3.25 3.72 -3.46
CA ARG A 116 4.16 3.02 -2.56
C ARG A 116 3.71 3.10 -1.10
N VAL A 117 3.84 1.96 -0.42
CA VAL A 117 3.54 1.76 0.99
C VAL A 117 4.79 1.22 1.65
N LEU A 118 5.06 1.67 2.87
CA LEU A 118 6.08 1.09 3.74
C LEU A 118 5.39 0.10 4.66
N VAL A 119 6.00 -1.06 4.86
CA VAL A 119 5.46 -2.14 5.69
C VAL A 119 6.56 -2.67 6.60
N ASP A 120 6.16 -3.03 7.82
CA ASP A 120 7.05 -3.48 8.88
C ASP A 120 6.28 -4.39 9.86
N ASN A 121 7.00 -5.16 10.66
CA ASN A 121 6.53 -5.89 11.85
C ASN A 121 5.21 -6.64 11.61
N ILE A 122 5.23 -7.55 10.62
CA ILE A 122 4.08 -8.40 10.30
C ILE A 122 4.03 -9.55 11.30
N GLN A 123 2.88 -9.78 11.90
CA GLN A 123 2.66 -10.86 12.87
C GLN A 123 1.47 -11.70 12.44
N VAL A 124 1.54 -13.00 12.70
CA VAL A 124 0.50 -13.95 12.36
C VAL A 124 0.22 -14.84 13.56
N GLU A 125 -1.03 -14.89 14.01
CA GLU A 125 -1.54 -15.86 14.97
C GLU A 125 -2.30 -16.96 14.22
N GLY A 126 -2.22 -18.20 14.70
CA GLY A 126 -2.89 -19.36 14.05
C GLY A 126 -2.15 -19.93 12.83
N SER A 127 -0.95 -19.41 12.53
CA SER A 127 -0.01 -19.92 11.53
C SER A 127 1.40 -19.48 11.91
N VAL A 128 2.42 -20.03 11.25
CA VAL A 128 3.81 -19.56 11.34
C VAL A 128 4.08 -18.50 10.28
N LEU A 129 4.74 -17.41 10.67
CA LEU A 129 5.40 -16.44 9.80
C LEU A 129 6.84 -16.30 10.26
N ASN A 130 7.79 -16.35 9.33
CA ASN A 130 9.20 -16.17 9.63
C ASN A 130 9.63 -14.74 9.30
N ASN A 131 10.49 -14.15 10.13
CA ASN A 131 11.14 -12.86 9.87
C ASN A 131 10.15 -11.74 9.51
N GLY A 132 9.09 -11.57 10.31
CA GLY A 132 8.02 -10.60 10.05
C GLY A 132 8.43 -9.14 10.24
N ASP A 133 9.48 -8.90 11.01
CA ASP A 133 10.17 -7.62 11.23
C ASP A 133 11.32 -7.36 10.25
N PHE A 134 11.60 -8.31 9.35
CA PHE A 134 12.56 -8.19 8.25
C PHE A 134 14.04 -8.03 8.65
N GLU A 135 14.38 -8.11 9.93
CA GLU A 135 15.75 -7.87 10.42
C GLU A 135 16.74 -8.97 10.00
N GLU A 136 16.26 -10.19 9.76
CA GLU A 136 17.13 -11.27 9.30
C GLU A 136 17.39 -11.18 7.79
N LEU A 137 18.52 -10.62 7.39
CA LEU A 137 18.91 -10.48 5.98
C LEU A 137 19.82 -11.63 5.52
N ASN A 138 19.70 -12.02 4.25
CA ASN A 138 20.68 -12.88 3.57
C ASN A 138 21.91 -12.09 3.08
N ASP A 139 22.90 -12.79 2.53
CA ASP A 139 24.15 -12.22 2.00
C ASP A 139 23.94 -11.15 0.89
N LYS A 140 22.76 -11.14 0.25
CA LYS A 140 22.41 -10.14 -0.78
C LYS A 140 21.73 -8.90 -0.19
N GLY A 141 21.48 -8.88 1.12
CA GLY A 141 20.79 -7.81 1.84
C GLY A 141 19.26 -7.87 1.68
N PHE A 142 18.68 -9.04 1.43
CA PHE A 142 17.23 -9.22 1.35
C PHE A 142 16.73 -10.01 2.57
N PRO A 143 15.53 -9.70 3.10
CA PRO A 143 14.98 -10.43 4.24
C PRO A 143 14.78 -11.91 3.92
N ASN A 144 15.30 -12.78 4.80
CA ASN A 144 15.11 -14.22 4.76
C ASN A 144 13.61 -14.56 4.75
N SER A 145 13.26 -15.66 4.08
CA SER A 145 11.88 -16.18 3.96
C SER A 145 10.89 -15.30 3.18
N TRP A 146 11.33 -14.17 2.64
CA TRP A 146 10.51 -13.27 1.83
C TRP A 146 10.95 -13.25 0.36
N ASP A 147 10.02 -13.62 -0.51
CA ASP A 147 10.17 -13.45 -1.96
C ASP A 147 9.86 -11.98 -2.33
N LEU A 148 10.89 -11.19 -2.60
CA LEU A 148 10.72 -9.83 -3.13
C LEU A 148 10.49 -9.89 -4.64
N TRP A 149 9.25 -9.69 -5.06
CA TRP A 149 8.89 -9.59 -6.47
C TRP A 149 9.31 -8.23 -6.98
N ALA A 150 10.39 -8.15 -7.74
CA ALA A 150 10.78 -6.96 -8.48
C ALA A 150 11.45 -7.39 -9.80
N LYS A 151 11.62 -6.45 -10.73
CA LYS A 151 12.20 -6.74 -12.05
C LYS A 151 13.65 -7.23 -11.96
N ASP A 152 14.42 -6.69 -11.02
CA ASP A 152 15.86 -6.91 -10.90
C ASP A 152 16.35 -6.65 -9.45
N ASP A 153 17.60 -7.04 -9.16
CA ASP A 153 18.22 -6.87 -7.84
C ASP A 153 18.36 -5.43 -7.40
N LYS A 154 18.49 -4.50 -8.34
CA LYS A 154 18.57 -3.07 -8.01
C LYS A 154 17.24 -2.62 -7.40
N GLN A 155 16.12 -2.97 -8.03
CA GLN A 155 14.81 -2.66 -7.49
C GLN A 155 14.51 -3.40 -6.20
N ARG A 156 14.97 -4.65 -6.04
CA ARG A 156 14.86 -5.37 -4.76
C ARG A 156 15.59 -4.63 -3.64
N LYS A 157 16.80 -4.15 -3.88
CA LYS A 157 17.56 -3.34 -2.90
C LYS A 157 16.85 -2.04 -2.56
N GLU A 158 16.20 -1.40 -3.53
CA GLU A 158 15.39 -0.19 -3.29
C GLU A 158 14.09 -0.44 -2.52
N MET A 159 13.68 -1.71 -2.34
CA MET A 159 12.57 -2.08 -1.47
C MET A 159 13.00 -2.17 0.00
N VAL A 160 14.26 -2.53 0.30
CA VAL A 160 14.73 -2.79 1.67
C VAL A 160 15.36 -1.53 2.27
N THR A 161 14.84 -1.08 3.42
CA THR A 161 15.31 0.11 4.16
C THR A 161 15.61 1.32 3.26
N PRO A 162 14.62 1.83 2.52
CA PRO A 162 14.81 3.00 1.67
C PRO A 162 15.14 4.23 2.53
N LYS A 163 16.41 4.64 2.55
CA LYS A 163 16.97 5.72 3.39
C LYS A 163 16.18 7.04 3.37
N SER A 164 15.45 7.33 2.29
CA SER A 164 14.63 8.54 2.15
C SER A 164 13.36 8.55 3.01
N GLU A 165 12.94 7.39 3.50
CA GLU A 165 11.60 7.17 4.07
C GLU A 165 11.53 7.31 5.59
N GLY A 166 12.65 7.62 6.24
CA GLY A 166 12.75 7.77 7.70
C GLY A 166 13.01 6.46 8.41
N GLU A 167 12.48 6.34 9.62
CA GLU A 167 12.74 5.21 10.54
C GLU A 167 11.71 4.08 10.37
N ALA A 168 12.19 2.86 10.65
CA ALA A 168 11.40 1.66 10.75
C ALA A 168 10.34 1.79 11.87
N GLN A 169 9.29 0.99 11.81
CA GLN A 169 8.35 0.88 12.94
C GLN A 169 9.02 0.12 14.09
N SER A 170 9.80 -0.91 13.77
CA SER A 170 10.59 -1.71 14.69
C SER A 170 11.97 -1.95 14.08
N GLY A 171 13.00 -2.07 14.92
CA GLY A 171 14.35 -2.38 14.45
C GLY A 171 14.91 -1.34 13.46
N THR A 172 15.47 -1.81 12.35
CA THR A 172 16.17 -1.01 11.34
C THR A 172 15.75 -1.32 9.91
N VAL A 173 15.04 -2.43 9.68
CA VAL A 173 14.65 -2.92 8.37
C VAL A 173 13.14 -2.83 8.19
N PHE A 174 12.73 -2.25 7.08
CA PHE A 174 11.33 -2.22 6.65
C PHE A 174 11.29 -2.27 5.13
N LEU A 175 10.14 -2.65 4.57
CA LEU A 175 9.98 -2.82 3.13
C LEU A 175 9.14 -1.71 2.52
N ARG A 176 9.51 -1.28 1.31
CA ARG A 176 8.73 -0.42 0.44
C ARG A 176 8.15 -1.22 -0.71
N VAL A 177 6.83 -1.35 -0.70
CA VAL A 177 6.07 -2.16 -1.65
C VAL A 177 5.14 -1.31 -2.49
N TRP A 178 4.84 -1.76 -3.71
CA TRP A 178 3.75 -1.25 -4.55
C TRP A 178 3.24 -2.36 -5.44
N HIS A 179 2.27 -2.08 -6.30
CA HIS A 179 1.61 -3.13 -7.08
C HIS A 179 2.57 -4.07 -7.83
N ASN A 180 3.61 -3.53 -8.48
CA ASN A 180 4.58 -4.34 -9.23
C ASN A 180 5.83 -4.71 -8.42
N ASN A 181 6.03 -4.14 -7.23
CA ASN A 181 7.09 -4.57 -6.31
C ASN A 181 6.49 -5.05 -4.99
N ALA A 182 6.17 -6.34 -4.91
CA ALA A 182 5.48 -6.95 -3.78
C ALA A 182 6.42 -7.79 -2.91
N ALA A 183 6.10 -7.92 -1.63
CA ALA A 183 6.75 -8.88 -0.74
C ALA A 183 5.82 -10.09 -0.54
N VAL A 184 6.36 -11.30 -0.66
CA VAL A 184 5.55 -12.53 -0.56
C VAL A 184 6.17 -13.49 0.42
N GLN A 185 5.33 -14.01 1.32
CA GLN A 185 5.67 -15.18 2.14
C GLN A 185 4.51 -16.17 2.07
N ARG A 186 4.82 -17.46 2.15
CA ARG A 186 3.82 -18.53 2.20
C ARG A 186 3.58 -18.88 3.67
N ILE A 187 2.31 -18.88 4.07
CA ILE A 187 1.88 -19.25 5.42
C ILE A 187 1.10 -20.56 5.37
N GLU A 188 1.32 -21.44 6.34
CA GLU A 188 0.63 -22.71 6.46
C GLU A 188 -0.62 -22.53 7.33
N VAL A 189 -1.79 -22.78 6.75
CA VAL A 189 -3.05 -22.65 7.46
C VAL A 189 -3.66 -24.03 7.68
N GLN A 190 -4.27 -24.20 8.85
CA GLN A 190 -5.04 -25.38 9.18
C GLN A 190 -6.53 -25.12 8.97
N LYS A 191 -7.26 -26.16 8.58
CA LYS A 191 -8.70 -26.15 8.39
C LYS A 191 -9.39 -25.65 9.66
N ASP A 192 -10.32 -24.70 9.48
CA ASP A 192 -11.17 -24.18 10.54
C ASP A 192 -10.44 -23.48 11.72
N ILE A 193 -9.10 -23.35 11.66
CA ILE A 193 -8.32 -22.55 12.59
C ILE A 193 -8.31 -21.08 12.11
N PRO A 194 -8.75 -20.12 12.94
CA PRO A 194 -8.64 -18.70 12.61
C PRO A 194 -7.17 -18.28 12.49
N VAL A 195 -6.88 -17.57 11.41
CA VAL A 195 -5.58 -16.92 11.19
C VAL A 195 -5.79 -15.43 11.28
N ARG A 196 -5.09 -14.79 12.23
CA ARG A 196 -5.16 -13.36 12.50
C ARG A 196 -3.84 -12.73 12.12
N ILE A 197 -3.89 -11.66 11.34
CA ILE A 197 -2.72 -10.99 10.78
C ILE A 197 -2.69 -9.54 11.26
N HIS A 198 -1.52 -9.13 11.74
CA HIS A 198 -1.18 -7.76 12.08
C HIS A 198 -0.14 -7.26 11.07
N VAL A 199 -0.33 -6.06 10.54
CA VAL A 199 0.64 -5.41 9.64
C VAL A 199 0.80 -3.96 10.07
N TRP A 200 2.03 -3.55 10.36
CA TRP A 200 2.36 -2.13 10.47
C TRP A 200 2.69 -1.57 9.10
N TYR A 201 2.09 -0.42 8.79
CA TYR A 201 2.28 0.21 7.50
C TYR A 201 2.11 1.73 7.56
N LYS A 202 2.72 2.42 6.60
CA LYS A 202 2.48 3.83 6.32
C LYS A 202 2.68 4.14 4.84
N ARG A 203 2.29 5.33 4.41
CA ARG A 203 2.53 5.82 3.06
C ARG A 203 4.03 6.11 2.89
N ALA A 204 4.59 5.73 1.74
CA ALA A 204 5.93 6.18 1.37
C ALA A 204 5.88 7.65 0.92
N LYS A 205 6.93 8.43 1.18
CA LYS A 205 7.01 9.83 0.73
C LYS A 205 6.87 9.89 -0.79
N LEU A 206 5.97 10.73 -1.26
CA LEU A 206 5.73 10.92 -2.69
C LEU A 206 7.03 11.39 -3.36
N GLN A 207 7.47 10.69 -4.41
CA GLN A 207 8.54 11.22 -5.24
C GLN A 207 7.99 12.36 -6.13
N PRO A 208 8.76 13.43 -6.40
CA PRO A 208 8.30 14.57 -7.19
C PRO A 208 7.74 14.22 -8.59
N LYS A 209 8.19 13.10 -9.18
CA LYS A 209 7.71 12.59 -10.48
C LYS A 209 6.35 11.88 -10.41
N GLU A 210 5.89 11.49 -9.22
CA GLU A 210 4.65 10.76 -8.98
C GLU A 210 3.51 11.67 -8.50
N ALA A 211 3.86 12.87 -8.03
CA ALA A 211 2.93 13.93 -7.68
C ALA A 211 2.30 14.64 -8.90
N GLN A 212 2.77 14.36 -10.11
CA GLN A 212 2.22 14.93 -11.35
C GLN A 212 1.36 13.87 -12.03
N ALA A 213 0.04 14.03 -11.97
CA ALA A 213 -0.85 13.33 -12.89
C ALA A 213 -0.42 13.67 -14.33
N PRO A 214 -0.44 12.70 -15.28
CA PRO A 214 -0.12 13.02 -16.66
C PRO A 214 -1.07 14.11 -17.14
N ALA A 215 -0.50 15.25 -17.55
CA ALA A 215 -1.27 16.37 -18.08
C ALA A 215 -2.25 15.86 -19.14
N LYS A 216 -3.53 16.27 -19.02
CA LYS A 216 -4.54 15.98 -20.04
C LYS A 216 -4.01 16.47 -21.39
N LYS A 217 -3.59 15.56 -22.27
CA LYS A 217 -3.43 15.88 -23.68
C LYS A 217 -4.83 16.15 -24.21
N LYS A 218 -5.11 17.43 -24.51
CA LYS A 218 -6.27 17.86 -25.29
C LYS A 218 -6.15 17.35 -26.71
#